data_AF-F0GKT0-F1
#
_entry.id   AF-F0GKT0-F1
#
_cell.length_a   1.000
_cell.length_b   1.000
_cell.length_c   1.000
_cell.angle_alpha   90.00
_cell.angle_beta   90.00
_cell.angle_gamma   90.00
#
_symmetry.space_group_name_H-M   'P 1'
#
loop_
_entity.id
_entity.type
_entity.pdbx_description
1 polymer ?
#
loop_
_entity_poly.entity_id
_entity_poly.type
_entity_poly.pdbx_seq_one_letter_code
_entity_poly.pdbx_strand_id
1 'polypeptide(L)' 'DPELVGEGLPVLASRLTSSVKIRESHQQSTPVIHLEPGHKLAQEFRALHRELAG' A
#
# COMPACT_ATOMS: atom_id res chain seq x y z
N ASP A 1 -8.87 -7.19 6.35
CA ASP A 1 -10.20 -7.74 6.64
C ASP A 1 -10.33 -8.26 8.05
N PRO A 2 -11.37 -7.87 8.78
CA PRO A 2 -11.76 -8.54 10.01
C PRO A 2 -12.09 -10.03 9.77
N GLU A 3 -12.49 -10.43 8.56
CA GLU A 3 -12.78 -11.82 8.20
C GLU A 3 -11.51 -12.69 8.22
N LEU A 4 -10.45 -12.29 7.52
CA LEU A 4 -9.18 -13.02 7.52
C LEU A 4 -8.56 -13.13 8.93
N VAL A 5 -8.67 -12.06 9.73
CA VAL A 5 -8.18 -12.06 11.12
C VAL A 5 -9.06 -12.96 12.00
N GLY A 6 -10.38 -12.93 11.81
CA GLY A 6 -11.35 -13.76 12.55
C GLY A 6 -11.23 -15.25 12.26
N GLU A 7 -10.78 -15.61 11.06
CA GLU A 7 -10.45 -16.98 10.64
C GLU A 7 -9.06 -17.45 11.12
N GLY A 8 -8.31 -16.58 11.82
CA GLY A 8 -6.97 -16.90 12.31
C GLY A 8 -5.90 -16.97 11.22
N LEU A 9 -6.18 -16.40 10.03
CA LEU A 9 -5.22 -16.36 8.94
C LEU A 9 -4.17 -15.26 9.18
N PRO A 10 -2.91 -15.46 8.73
CA PRO A 10 -1.89 -14.43 8.85
C PRO A 10 -2.25 -13.23 7.97
N VAL A 11 -2.29 -12.04 8.58
CA VAL A 11 -2.59 -10.79 7.89
C VAL A 11 -1.49 -9.78 8.22
N LEU A 12 -0.96 -9.14 7.18
CA LEU A 12 0.00 -8.05 7.33
C LEU A 12 -0.63 -6.85 8.04
N ALA A 13 0.15 -6.19 8.89
CA ALA A 13 -0.25 -5.02 9.65
C ALA A 13 -0.42 -3.78 8.76
N SER A 14 0.41 -3.65 7.71
CA SER A 14 0.34 -2.53 6.79
C SER A 14 -0.99 -2.51 6.02
N ARG A 15 -1.66 -1.36 6.03
CA ARG A 15 -2.91 -1.12 5.30
C ARG A 15 -2.66 -0.17 4.15
N LEU A 16 -3.19 -0.50 2.98
CA LEU A 16 -3.15 0.37 1.80
C LEU A 16 -4.51 1.06 1.64
N THR A 17 -4.51 2.38 1.61
CA THR A 17 -5.74 3.17 1.40
C THR A 17 -5.99 3.33 -0.10
N SER A 18 -7.25 3.19 -0.52
CA SER A 18 -7.67 3.53 -1.89
C SER A 18 -7.41 5.01 -2.19
N SER A 19 -6.78 5.31 -3.33
CA SER A 19 -6.51 6.68 -3.77
C SER A 19 -6.52 6.80 -5.29
N VAL A 20 -6.96 7.96 -5.79
CA VAL A 20 -6.85 8.34 -7.20
C VAL A 20 -5.42 8.30 -7.71
N LYS A 21 -4.42 8.43 -6.82
CA LYS A 21 -2.99 8.33 -7.15
C LYS A 21 -2.58 7.00 -7.76
N ILE A 22 -3.27 5.89 -7.46
CA ILE A 22 -3.02 4.61 -8.16
C ILE A 22 -3.45 4.68 -9.63
N ARG A 23 -4.63 5.25 -9.89
CA ARG A 23 -5.11 5.40 -11.27
C ARG A 23 -4.19 6.32 -12.08
N GLU A 24 -3.74 7.42 -11.49
CA GLU A 24 -2.76 8.35 -12.11
C GLU A 24 -1.41 7.66 -12.35
N SER A 25 -0.92 6.89 -11.38
CA SER A 25 0.30 6.08 -11.48
C SER A 25 0.27 5.13 -12.67
N HIS A 26 -0.85 4.41 -12.87
CA HIS A 26 -1.02 3.53 -14.03
C HIS A 26 -1.04 4.29 -15.36
N GLN A 27 -1.76 5.41 -15.45
CA GLN A 27 -1.81 6.22 -16.67
C GLN A 27 -0.43 6.75 -17.09
N GLN A 28 0.40 7.13 -16.11
CA GLN A 28 1.75 7.63 -16.33
C GLN A 28 2.81 6.52 -16.33
N SER A 29 2.43 5.26 -16.15
CA SER A 29 3.34 4.12 -15.95
C SER A 29 4.46 4.40 -14.93
N THR A 30 4.14 5.19 -13.90
CA THR A 30 5.11 5.65 -12.89
C THR A 30 4.64 5.23 -11.51
N PRO A 31 5.40 4.41 -10.75
CA PRO A 31 5.00 3.96 -9.41
C PRO A 31 4.66 5.12 -8.47
N VAL A 32 3.63 4.97 -7.64
CA VAL A 32 3.17 6.03 -6.73
C VAL A 32 4.26 6.57 -5.80
N ILE A 33 5.24 5.73 -5.42
CA ILE A 33 6.40 6.11 -4.58
C ILE A 33 7.36 7.09 -5.27
N HIS A 34 7.34 7.14 -6.60
CA HIS A 34 8.12 8.05 -7.44
C HIS A 34 7.25 9.22 -7.94
N LEU A 35 5.98 8.95 -8.27
CA LEU A 35 5.03 9.94 -8.78
C LEU A 35 4.71 11.02 -7.72
N GLU A 36 4.35 10.59 -6.51
CA GLU A 36 3.92 11.49 -5.43
C GLU A 36 4.46 10.97 -4.08
N PRO A 37 5.78 11.11 -3.82
CA PRO A 37 6.44 10.51 -2.66
C PRO A 37 5.90 11.04 -1.32
N GLY A 38 5.28 12.23 -1.30
CA GLY A 38 4.66 12.83 -0.13
C GLY A 38 3.25 12.30 0.19
N HIS A 39 2.62 11.59 -0.74
CA HIS A 39 1.25 11.10 -0.54
C HIS A 39 1.18 9.96 0.47
N LYS A 40 0.09 9.92 1.26
CA LYS A 40 -0.17 8.88 2.27
C LYS A 40 0.06 7.46 1.72
N LEU A 41 -0.53 7.17 0.56
CA LEU A 41 -0.39 5.86 -0.09
C LEU A 41 1.07 5.50 -0.43
N ALA A 42 1.91 6.46 -0.82
CA ALA A 42 3.32 6.18 -1.06
C ALA A 42 4.03 5.75 0.24
N GLN A 43 3.67 6.36 1.37
CA GLN A 43 4.18 5.97 2.68
C GLN A 43 3.65 4.59 3.13
N GLU A 44 2.38 4.29 2.86
CA GLU A 44 1.77 2.98 3.15
C GLU A 44 2.45 1.84 2.35
N PHE A 45 2.79 2.08 1.07
CA PHE A 45 3.61 1.13 0.30
C PHE A 45 5.02 0.94 0.86
N ARG A 46 5.66 2.02 1.33
CA ARG A 46 6.98 1.92 1.98
C ARG A 46 6.89 1.15 3.30
N ALA A 47 5.82 1.32 4.07
CA ALA A 47 5.58 0.56 5.29
C ALA A 47 5.40 -0.93 4.98
N LEU A 48 4.55 -1.27 4.01
CA LEU A 48 4.35 -2.64 3.54
C LEU A 48 5.66 -3.27 3.06
N HIS A 49 6.46 -2.54 2.27
CA HIS A 49 7.74 -3.04 1.80
C HIS A 49 8.71 -3.32 2.96
N ARG A 50 8.77 -2.45 3.98
CA ARG A 50 9.58 -2.70 5.18
C ARG A 50 9.11 -3.92 5.95
N GLU A 51 7.79 -4.08 6.12
CA GLU A 51 7.21 -5.25 6.79
C GLU A 51 7.54 -6.56 6.05
N LEU A 52 7.55 -6.54 4.72
CA LEU A 52 7.94 -7.70 3.91
C LEU A 52 9.45 -7.99 3.93
N ALA A 53 10.28 -6.96 4.12
CA ALA A 53 11.74 -7.08 4.08
C ALA A 53 12.35 -7.63 5.39
N GLY A 54 11.63 -7.55 6.52
CA GLY A 54 12.10 -7.99 7.84
C GLY A 54 12.81 -6.90 8.62
#